data_AF-A0A6C0BT90-F1
#
_entry.id   AF-A0A6C0BT90-F1
#
_cell.length_a   1.000
_cell.length_b   1.000
_cell.length_c   1.000
_cell.angle_alpha   90.00
_cell.angle_beta   90.00
_cell.angle_gamma   90.00
#
_symmetry.space_group_name_H-M   'P 1'
#
loop_
_entity.id
_entity.type
_entity.pdbx_description
1 polymer ?
#
loop_
_entity_poly.entity_id
_entity_poly.type
_entity_poly.pdbx_seq_one_letter_code
_entity_poly.pdbx_strand_id
1 'polypeptide(L)'
;MSKIQFIHKNNDKTMFQEFSKKIISSGTRSYCLSKIKKDFLVESLESADYLFVNTFREQIRGFAAVYHDNYDGKHLHISLICNAKTHRMATRKNKNITKLAGKNIIEAVLKYGKQIKVKDVRLDAIKEVIPYYYNLGFRFENSRNNTDTEKTLVKELQNAYNNNNKPAQKKALEKIVLKFYKGYFNEKMQHDMGKDTDGRIEYAMDFGIPMKFVFKTTSICKGKSIKNPNRCRKYKTCKVVHGKKRTYCRTIKNTIKK
;
A
#
# COMPACT_ATOMS: atom_id res chain seq x y z
N MET A 1 7.32 -16.77 18.87
CA MET A 1 7.85 -15.88 17.82
C MET A 1 6.75 -14.95 17.33
N SER A 2 7.08 -13.84 16.67
CA SER A 2 6.06 -12.98 16.07
C SER A 2 5.52 -13.63 14.80
N LYS A 3 4.20 -13.61 14.59
CA LYS A 3 3.55 -14.18 13.39
C LYS A 3 2.47 -13.24 12.87
N ILE A 4 2.25 -13.28 11.55
CA ILE A 4 1.10 -12.63 10.93
C ILE A 4 0.05 -13.70 10.68
N GLN A 5 -1.08 -13.57 11.36
CA GLN A 5 -2.28 -14.36 11.13
C GLN A 5 -3.11 -13.68 10.06
N PHE A 6 -3.51 -14.45 9.06
CA PHE A 6 -4.46 -14.04 8.03
C PHE A 6 -5.81 -14.68 8.36
N ILE A 7 -6.87 -13.89 8.38
CA ILE A 7 -8.22 -14.31 8.70
C ILE A 7 -9.15 -13.81 7.61
N HIS A 8 -9.88 -14.71 6.97
CA HIS A 8 -10.90 -14.35 5.99
C HIS A 8 -12.27 -14.36 6.66
N LYS A 9 -12.98 -13.22 6.66
CA LYS A 9 -14.27 -13.05 7.32
C LYS A 9 -15.30 -14.11 6.94
N ASN A 10 -15.34 -14.53 5.68
CA ASN A 10 -16.33 -15.52 5.20
C ASN A 10 -15.99 -16.95 5.62
N ASN A 11 -14.70 -17.29 5.72
CA ASN A 11 -14.26 -18.64 6.07
C ASN A 11 -14.19 -18.84 7.59
N ASP A 12 -13.73 -17.83 8.32
CA ASP A 12 -13.40 -17.90 9.75
C ASP A 12 -14.14 -16.83 10.56
N LYS A 13 -15.47 -16.79 10.47
CA LYS A 13 -16.33 -15.75 11.09
C LYS A 13 -16.08 -15.57 12.59
N THR A 14 -15.98 -16.68 13.33
CA THR A 14 -15.77 -16.67 14.79
C THR A 14 -14.43 -16.05 15.16
N MET A 15 -13.36 -16.48 14.49
CA MET A 15 -12.01 -15.95 14.69
C MET A 15 -11.93 -14.47 14.29
N PHE A 16 -12.57 -14.09 13.18
CA PHE A 16 -12.64 -12.70 12.75
C PHE A 16 -13.30 -11.82 13.81
N GLN A 17 -14.47 -12.23 14.33
CA GLN A 17 -15.17 -11.49 15.37
C GLN A 17 -14.36 -11.40 16.67
N GLU A 18 -13.70 -12.49 17.08
CA GLU A 18 -12.87 -12.50 18.29
C GLU A 18 -11.70 -11.50 18.18
N PHE A 19 -10.97 -11.53 17.06
CA PHE A 19 -9.87 -10.59 16.84
C PHE A 19 -10.37 -9.15 16.69
N SER A 20 -11.48 -8.92 15.98
CA SER A 20 -12.08 -7.60 15.86
C SER A 20 -12.48 -7.03 17.23
N LYS A 21 -13.10 -7.84 18.12
CA LYS A 21 -13.41 -7.42 19.49
C LYS A 21 -12.15 -7.03 20.27
N LYS A 22 -11.09 -7.86 20.21
CA LYS A 22 -9.79 -7.56 20.86
C LYS A 22 -9.11 -6.31 20.28
N ILE A 23 -9.29 -6.06 18.99
CA ILE A 23 -8.77 -4.85 18.34
C ILE A 23 -9.61 -3.63 18.76
N ILE A 24 -10.93 -3.72 18.86
CA ILE A 24 -11.76 -2.58 19.28
C ILE A 24 -11.51 -2.22 20.74
N SER A 25 -11.29 -3.20 21.63
CA SER A 25 -11.10 -2.96 23.06
C SER A 25 -9.81 -2.20 23.39
N SER A 26 -8.73 -2.41 22.61
CA SER A 26 -7.41 -1.85 22.93
C SER A 26 -6.79 -1.05 21.78
N GLY A 27 -7.29 -1.22 20.56
CA GLY A 27 -6.58 -0.84 19.34
C GLY A 27 -6.44 0.65 19.12
N THR A 28 -7.40 1.48 19.54
CA THR A 28 -7.27 2.94 19.45
C THR A 28 -6.04 3.43 20.22
N ARG A 29 -5.91 3.02 21.49
CA ARG A 29 -4.82 3.46 22.39
C ARG A 29 -3.50 2.73 22.14
N SER A 30 -3.51 1.40 22.04
CA SER A 30 -2.28 0.60 22.03
C SER A 30 -1.67 0.42 20.64
N TYR A 31 -2.50 0.20 19.61
CA TYR A 31 -2.02 -0.16 18.27
C TYR A 31 -1.97 1.05 17.34
N CYS A 32 -3.00 1.89 17.39
CA CYS A 32 -3.15 3.10 16.56
C CYS A 32 -2.66 4.38 17.25
N LEU A 33 -2.11 4.29 18.47
CA LEU A 33 -1.47 5.39 19.20
C LEU A 33 -2.38 6.62 19.40
N SER A 34 -3.67 6.40 19.59
CA SER A 34 -4.71 7.42 19.71
C SER A 34 -4.83 8.38 18.52
N LYS A 35 -4.26 8.02 17.36
CA LYS A 35 -4.35 8.82 16.13
C LYS A 35 -5.65 8.59 15.34
N ILE A 36 -6.41 7.55 15.70
CA ILE A 36 -7.60 7.11 14.98
C ILE A 36 -8.77 7.06 15.97
N LYS A 37 -9.90 7.64 15.59
CA LYS A 37 -11.15 7.61 16.37
C LYS A 37 -11.70 6.19 16.44
N LYS A 38 -12.43 5.89 17.52
CA LYS A 38 -13.00 4.56 17.72
C LYS A 38 -14.00 4.19 16.63
N ASP A 39 -14.81 5.14 16.18
CA ASP A 39 -15.87 4.89 15.19
C ASP A 39 -15.26 4.47 13.85
N PHE A 40 -14.25 5.21 13.37
CA PHE A 40 -13.50 4.84 12.18
C PHE A 40 -12.83 3.46 12.29
N LEU A 41 -12.33 3.08 13.47
CA LEU A 41 -11.78 1.75 13.71
C LEU A 41 -12.85 0.67 13.55
N VAL A 42 -14.04 0.89 14.10
CA VAL A 42 -15.17 -0.04 14.01
C VAL A 42 -15.62 -0.17 12.55
N GLU A 43 -15.86 0.95 11.87
CA GLU A 43 -16.25 0.99 10.45
C GLU A 43 -15.23 0.27 9.54
N SER A 44 -13.94 0.50 9.80
CA SER A 44 -12.85 -0.14 9.06
C SER A 44 -12.82 -1.66 9.23
N LEU A 45 -13.18 -2.18 10.42
CA LEU A 45 -13.25 -3.62 10.70
C LEU A 45 -14.55 -4.26 10.20
N GLU A 46 -15.66 -3.52 10.23
CA GLU A 46 -16.95 -3.98 9.72
C GLU A 46 -16.94 -4.13 8.19
N SER A 47 -16.36 -3.16 7.49
CA SER A 47 -16.19 -3.17 6.03
C SER A 47 -15.14 -4.18 5.53
N ALA A 48 -14.25 -4.67 6.40
CA ALA A 48 -13.17 -5.57 6.00
C ALA A 48 -13.65 -6.99 5.64
N ASP A 49 -13.09 -7.54 4.57
CA ASP A 49 -13.23 -8.96 4.18
C ASP A 49 -12.12 -9.84 4.77
N TYR A 50 -10.97 -9.21 5.02
CA TYR A 50 -9.73 -9.84 5.48
C TYR A 50 -9.12 -9.05 6.62
N LEU A 51 -8.58 -9.79 7.60
CA LEU A 51 -7.84 -9.24 8.70
C LEU A 51 -6.44 -9.87 8.75
N PHE A 52 -5.41 -9.01 8.80
CA PHE A 52 -4.02 -9.43 8.97
C PHE A 52 -3.55 -8.99 10.35
N VAL A 53 -3.36 -9.91 11.27
CA VAL A 53 -3.00 -9.60 12.67
C VAL A 53 -1.58 -10.03 12.97
N ASN A 54 -0.75 -9.08 13.37
CA ASN A 54 0.58 -9.37 13.91
C ASN A 54 0.46 -9.70 15.40
N THR A 55 0.75 -10.93 15.78
CA THR A 55 0.76 -11.37 17.18
C THR A 55 2.18 -11.68 17.66
N PHE A 56 2.48 -11.33 18.91
CA PHE A 56 3.71 -11.66 19.60
C PHE A 56 3.41 -12.09 21.03
N ARG A 57 3.70 -13.37 21.36
CA ARG A 57 3.34 -13.98 22.65
C ARG A 57 1.85 -13.77 22.98
N GLU A 58 1.00 -14.12 22.01
CA GLU A 58 -0.48 -14.03 22.09
C GLU A 58 -1.04 -12.60 22.20
N GLN A 59 -0.19 -11.58 22.31
CA GLN A 59 -0.60 -10.18 22.28
C GLN A 59 -0.58 -9.66 20.85
N ILE A 60 -1.63 -8.91 20.49
CA ILE A 60 -1.69 -8.17 19.23
C ILE A 60 -0.67 -7.02 19.29
N ARG A 61 0.14 -6.91 18.24
CA ARG A 61 1.13 -5.84 18.07
C ARG A 61 0.77 -4.92 16.92
N GLY A 62 -0.02 -5.39 15.98
CA GLY A 62 -0.54 -4.58 14.88
C GLY A 62 -1.57 -5.37 14.09
N PHE A 63 -2.31 -4.67 13.25
CA PHE A 63 -3.28 -5.27 12.36
C PHE A 63 -3.42 -4.46 11.08
N ALA A 64 -3.94 -5.08 10.03
CA ALA A 64 -4.51 -4.40 8.87
C ALA A 64 -5.90 -4.97 8.56
N ALA A 65 -6.86 -4.06 8.44
CA ALA A 65 -8.20 -4.31 7.93
C ALA A 65 -8.17 -4.08 6.41
N VAL A 66 -8.62 -5.07 5.64
CA VAL A 66 -8.52 -5.07 4.18
C VAL A 66 -9.83 -5.58 3.59
N TYR A 67 -10.36 -4.90 2.59
CA TYR A 67 -11.52 -5.36 1.83
C TYR A 67 -11.20 -5.51 0.35
N HIS A 68 -12.02 -6.31 -0.32
CA HIS A 68 -11.95 -6.51 -1.75
C HIS A 68 -12.80 -5.45 -2.45
N ASP A 69 -12.15 -4.58 -3.22
CA ASP A 69 -12.84 -3.60 -4.05
C ASP A 69 -12.98 -4.15 -5.47
N ASN A 70 -14.20 -4.07 -6.01
CA ASN A 70 -14.56 -4.54 -7.35
C ASN A 70 -14.93 -3.40 -8.30
N TYR A 71 -14.95 -2.14 -7.85
CA TYR A 71 -15.50 -1.01 -8.62
C TYR A 71 -14.69 -0.71 -9.90
N ASP A 72 -13.36 -0.85 -9.88
CA ASP A 72 -12.46 -0.60 -11.02
C ASP A 72 -11.61 -1.85 -11.39
N GLY A 73 -12.19 -3.03 -11.20
CA GLY A 73 -11.52 -4.33 -11.33
C GLY A 73 -11.13 -4.93 -9.99
N LYS A 74 -10.40 -6.05 -9.99
CA LYS A 74 -10.03 -6.75 -8.75
C LYS A 74 -8.89 -6.04 -8.04
N HIS A 75 -9.19 -5.35 -6.96
CA HIS A 75 -8.24 -4.62 -6.12
C HIS A 75 -8.42 -4.99 -4.65
N LEU A 76 -7.34 -4.89 -3.86
CA LEU A 76 -7.45 -4.92 -2.40
C LEU A 76 -7.27 -3.50 -1.88
N HIS A 77 -8.16 -3.06 -0.99
CA HIS A 77 -8.02 -1.80 -0.29
C HIS A 77 -7.70 -2.04 1.18
N ILE A 78 -6.62 -1.41 1.67
CA ILE A 78 -6.29 -1.40 3.09
C ILE A 78 -7.02 -0.22 3.73
N SER A 79 -8.13 -0.48 4.43
CA SER A 79 -8.92 0.56 5.10
C SER A 79 -8.17 1.15 6.30
N LEU A 80 -7.55 0.29 7.11
CA LEU A 80 -6.81 0.71 8.28
C LEU A 80 -5.64 -0.22 8.55
N ILE A 81 -4.47 0.36 8.83
CA ILE A 81 -3.31 -0.38 9.31
C ILE A 81 -2.71 0.33 10.51
N CYS A 82 -2.55 -0.41 11.60
CA CYS A 82 -1.98 0.09 12.85
C CYS A 82 -0.92 -0.87 13.37
N ASN A 83 0.12 -0.31 13.99
CA ASN A 83 1.18 -1.10 14.62
C ASN A 83 1.69 -0.37 15.86
N ALA A 84 1.67 -1.07 16.99
CA ALA A 84 2.15 -0.57 18.26
C ALA A 84 3.64 -0.15 18.17
N LYS A 85 4.01 0.89 18.91
CA LYS A 85 5.41 1.27 19.05
C LYS A 85 6.19 0.12 19.68
N THR A 86 7.23 -0.34 18.98
CA THR A 86 8.21 -1.24 19.58
C THR A 86 9.23 -0.40 20.35
N HIS A 87 9.35 -0.62 21.66
CA HIS A 87 10.47 -0.06 22.42
C HIS A 87 11.79 -0.58 21.83
N ARG A 88 12.72 0.34 21.55
CA ARG A 88 14.03 0.05 20.95
C ARG A 88 14.95 -0.75 21.87
N MET A 89 14.67 -0.81 23.18
CA MET A 89 15.50 -1.55 24.13
C MET A 89 15.42 -3.07 23.88
N ALA A 90 16.53 -3.64 23.41
CA ALA A 90 16.76 -5.07 23.37
C ALA A 90 17.26 -5.53 24.74
N THR A 91 16.42 -6.23 25.50
CA THR A 91 16.88 -6.91 26.72
C THR A 91 17.66 -8.17 26.36
N ARG A 92 18.60 -8.63 27.20
CA ARG A 92 19.40 -9.86 27.00
C ARG A 92 18.53 -11.08 26.61
N LYS A 93 17.29 -11.18 27.12
CA LYS A 93 16.30 -12.23 26.83
C LYS A 93 15.65 -12.14 25.43
N ASN A 94 15.76 -11.01 24.72
CA ASN A 94 15.08 -10.74 23.45
C ASN A 94 16.04 -10.62 22.25
N LYS A 95 17.33 -10.89 22.43
CA LYS A 95 18.40 -10.67 21.42
C LYS A 95 18.17 -11.46 20.12
N ASN A 96 17.50 -12.62 20.20
CA ASN A 96 17.25 -13.52 19.06
C ASN A 96 15.77 -13.58 18.62
N ILE A 97 14.91 -12.68 19.11
CA ILE A 97 13.48 -12.72 18.79
C ILE A 97 13.18 -11.73 17.67
N THR A 98 12.91 -12.24 16.47
CA THR A 98 12.40 -11.45 15.34
C THR A 98 11.01 -10.92 15.67
N LYS A 99 10.91 -9.59 15.81
CA LYS A 99 9.64 -8.87 15.94
C LYS A 99 9.21 -8.42 14.55
N LEU A 100 8.02 -8.84 14.10
CA LEU A 100 7.45 -8.34 12.86
C LEU A 100 6.91 -6.92 13.08
N ALA A 101 7.03 -6.08 12.07
CA ALA A 101 6.58 -4.68 12.07
C ALA A 101 5.44 -4.46 11.07
N GLY A 102 4.93 -3.23 10.99
CA GLY A 102 3.90 -2.85 10.01
C GLY A 102 4.29 -3.19 8.56
N LYS A 103 5.58 -3.13 8.22
CA LYS A 103 6.10 -3.55 6.91
C LYS A 103 5.72 -4.99 6.58
N ASN A 104 5.83 -5.89 7.56
CA ASN A 104 5.56 -7.30 7.34
C ASN A 104 4.07 -7.56 7.13
N ILE A 105 3.20 -6.79 7.81
CA ILE A 105 1.75 -6.84 7.59
C ILE A 105 1.45 -6.46 6.12
N ILE A 106 2.04 -5.37 5.64
CA ILE A 106 1.90 -4.93 4.23
C ILE A 106 2.44 -6.00 3.27
N GLU A 107 3.61 -6.57 3.53
CA GLU A 107 4.16 -7.66 2.73
C GLU A 107 3.22 -8.87 2.67
N ALA A 108 2.53 -9.20 3.78
CA ALA A 108 1.54 -10.27 3.82
C ALA A 108 0.30 -9.93 2.97
N VAL A 109 -0.19 -8.69 3.03
CA VAL A 109 -1.28 -8.22 2.15
C VAL A 109 -0.88 -8.30 0.68
N LEU A 110 0.32 -7.82 0.32
CA LEU A 110 0.84 -7.90 -1.05
C LEU A 110 1.01 -9.35 -1.52
N LYS A 111 1.49 -10.23 -0.64
CA LYS A 111 1.60 -11.67 -0.93
C LYS A 111 0.23 -12.27 -1.23
N TYR A 112 -0.77 -11.97 -0.40
CA TYR A 112 -2.13 -12.44 -0.61
C TYR A 112 -2.74 -11.88 -1.90
N GLY A 113 -2.63 -10.57 -2.15
CA GLY A 113 -3.08 -9.94 -3.40
C GLY A 113 -2.47 -10.61 -4.64
N LYS A 114 -1.19 -10.96 -4.59
CA LYS A 114 -0.53 -11.71 -5.67
C LYS A 114 -1.09 -13.12 -5.84
N GLN A 115 -1.48 -13.81 -4.75
CA GLN A 115 -2.09 -15.15 -4.80
C GLN A 115 -3.47 -15.10 -5.47
N ILE A 116 -4.29 -14.11 -5.12
CA ILE A 116 -5.63 -13.93 -5.71
C ILE A 116 -5.63 -13.13 -7.03
N LYS A 117 -4.43 -12.75 -7.52
CA LYS A 117 -4.18 -12.07 -8.81
C LYS A 117 -4.92 -10.74 -8.96
N VAL A 118 -4.96 -9.93 -7.90
CA VAL A 118 -5.47 -8.55 -8.00
C VAL A 118 -4.52 -7.68 -8.81
N LYS A 119 -5.07 -6.63 -9.43
CA LYS A 119 -4.32 -5.71 -10.32
C LYS A 119 -3.38 -4.80 -9.51
N ASP A 120 -3.86 -4.29 -8.38
CA ASP A 120 -3.07 -3.51 -7.42
C ASP A 120 -3.64 -3.60 -6.00
N VAL A 121 -2.88 -3.09 -5.03
CA VAL A 121 -3.30 -2.87 -3.65
C VAL A 121 -3.32 -1.37 -3.38
N ARG A 122 -4.42 -0.84 -2.86
CA ARG A 122 -4.64 0.59 -2.61
C ARG A 122 -4.71 0.87 -1.10
N LEU A 123 -4.41 2.10 -0.70
CA LEU A 123 -4.58 2.62 0.65
C LEU A 123 -4.67 4.14 0.63
N ASP A 124 -5.27 4.74 1.66
CA ASP A 124 -5.25 6.18 1.89
C ASP A 124 -4.22 6.53 2.97
N ALA A 125 -3.16 7.25 2.57
CA ALA A 125 -2.04 7.56 3.45
C ALA A 125 -2.24 8.90 4.17
N ILE A 126 -2.22 8.89 5.50
CA ILE A 126 -2.11 10.14 6.27
C ILE A 126 -0.75 10.82 6.01
N LYS A 127 -0.72 12.14 6.17
CA LYS A 127 0.42 13.00 5.80
C LYS A 127 1.78 12.49 6.29
N GLU A 128 1.88 12.03 7.55
CA GLU A 128 3.15 11.63 8.16
C GLU A 128 3.71 10.30 7.61
N VAL A 129 2.88 9.45 6.99
CA VAL A 129 3.29 8.11 6.54
C VAL A 129 3.44 7.99 5.02
N ILE A 130 3.19 9.06 4.27
CA ILE A 130 3.38 9.08 2.81
C ILE A 130 4.81 8.64 2.42
N PRO A 131 5.89 9.18 3.01
CA PRO A 131 7.24 8.74 2.66
C PRO A 131 7.47 7.26 2.98
N TYR A 132 6.85 6.74 4.03
CA TYR A 132 6.96 5.34 4.43
C TYR A 132 6.37 4.41 3.37
N TYR A 133 5.12 4.64 2.95
CA TYR A 133 4.49 3.83 1.90
C TYR A 133 5.18 3.98 0.54
N TYR A 134 5.66 5.17 0.21
CA TYR A 134 6.44 5.40 -1.00
C TYR A 134 7.70 4.52 -1.05
N ASN A 135 8.42 4.42 0.06
CA ASN A 135 9.61 3.57 0.18
C ASN A 135 9.29 2.06 0.08
N LEU A 136 8.05 1.66 0.43
CA LEU A 136 7.57 0.29 0.23
C LEU A 136 7.13 -0.02 -1.21
N GLY A 137 7.10 0.99 -2.08
CA GLY A 137 6.77 0.84 -3.50
C GLY A 137 5.37 1.28 -3.89
N PHE A 138 4.60 1.86 -2.96
CA PHE A 138 3.35 2.52 -3.29
C PHE A 138 3.63 3.81 -4.05
N ARG A 139 2.76 4.15 -5.00
CA ARG A 139 2.87 5.35 -5.84
C ARG A 139 1.54 6.08 -5.83
N PHE A 140 1.55 7.39 -6.08
CA PHE A 140 0.30 8.12 -6.23
C PHE A 140 -0.47 7.63 -7.45
N GLU A 141 -1.80 7.63 -7.36
CA GLU A 141 -2.68 7.00 -8.35
C GLU A 141 -2.49 7.55 -9.78
N ASN A 142 -2.20 8.84 -9.90
CA ASN A 142 -1.95 9.54 -11.17
C ASN A 142 -0.47 9.73 -11.52
N SER A 143 0.43 8.89 -10.99
CA SER A 143 1.85 8.90 -11.38
C SER A 143 2.05 8.32 -12.79
N ARG A 144 1.56 9.01 -13.83
CA ARG A 144 1.71 8.64 -15.25
C ARG A 144 3.12 8.99 -15.76
N ASN A 145 4.15 8.32 -15.22
CA ASN A 145 5.58 8.42 -15.58
C ASN A 145 6.38 9.58 -14.95
N ASN A 146 5.82 10.29 -13.98
CA ASN A 146 6.48 11.41 -13.29
C ASN A 146 7.38 10.96 -12.11
N THR A 147 8.08 9.83 -12.26
CA THR A 147 8.78 9.15 -11.14
C THR A 147 9.83 10.01 -10.46
N ASP A 148 10.56 10.83 -11.22
CA ASP A 148 11.62 11.67 -10.65
C ASP A 148 11.02 12.83 -9.86
N THR A 149 10.01 13.51 -10.41
CA THR A 149 9.32 14.57 -9.67
C THR A 149 8.59 14.06 -8.44
N GLU A 150 7.98 12.87 -8.52
CA GLU A 150 7.37 12.20 -7.38
C GLU A 150 8.41 11.94 -6.28
N LYS A 151 9.56 11.38 -6.66
CA LYS A 151 10.67 11.10 -5.74
C LYS A 151 11.20 12.37 -5.08
N THR A 152 11.35 13.46 -5.83
CA THR A 152 11.81 14.75 -5.30
C THR A 152 10.82 15.31 -4.29
N LEU A 153 9.52 15.34 -4.62
CA LEU A 153 8.48 15.85 -3.72
C LEU A 153 8.36 15.03 -2.43
N VAL A 154 8.45 13.70 -2.52
CA VAL A 154 8.44 12.84 -1.34
C VAL A 154 9.70 13.04 -0.49
N LYS A 155 10.87 13.28 -1.11
CA LYS A 155 12.12 13.57 -0.41
C LYS A 155 12.07 14.95 0.28
N GLU A 156 11.52 15.97 -0.37
CA GLU A 156 11.24 17.28 0.23
C GLU A 156 10.36 17.12 1.47
N LEU A 157 9.26 16.38 1.35
CA LEU A 157 8.34 16.10 2.45
C LEU A 157 9.02 15.36 3.60
N GLN A 158 9.83 14.33 3.30
CA GLN A 158 10.57 13.58 4.31
C GLN A 158 11.58 14.46 5.06
N ASN A 159 12.31 15.31 4.35
CA ASN A 159 13.23 16.26 4.97
C ASN A 159 12.49 17.28 5.85
N ALA A 160 11.33 17.77 5.40
CA ALA A 160 10.50 18.69 6.17
C ALA A 160 9.97 18.06 7.47
N TYR A 161 9.65 16.76 7.46
CA TYR A 161 9.30 16.03 8.69
C TYR A 161 10.50 15.84 9.63
N ASN A 162 11.66 15.45 9.10
CA ASN A 162 12.86 15.25 9.91
C ASN A 162 13.31 16.56 10.60
N ASN A 163 13.13 17.69 9.94
CA ASN A 163 13.50 19.01 10.45
C ASN A 163 12.37 19.71 11.23
N ASN A 164 11.23 19.04 11.46
CA ASN A 164 10.04 19.61 12.11
C ASN A 164 9.55 20.96 11.52
N ASN A 165 9.81 21.20 10.22
CA ASN A 165 9.47 22.46 9.56
C ASN A 165 8.03 22.40 9.02
N LYS A 166 7.06 22.87 9.83
CA LYS A 166 5.62 22.84 9.50
C LYS A 166 5.28 23.60 8.19
N PRO A 167 5.79 24.83 7.92
CA PRO A 167 5.54 25.49 6.64
C PRO A 167 6.03 24.69 5.43
N ALA A 168 7.22 24.10 5.51
CA ALA A 168 7.77 23.27 4.44
C ALA A 168 6.97 21.97 4.24
N GLN A 169 6.48 21.36 5.33
CA GLN A 169 5.58 20.20 5.26
C GLN A 169 4.31 20.54 4.49
N LYS A 170 3.63 21.65 4.86
CA LYS A 170 2.40 22.10 4.19
C LYS A 170 2.66 22.33 2.70
N LYS A 171 3.68 23.11 2.35
CA LYS A 171 4.04 23.44 0.97
C LYS A 171 4.39 22.20 0.13
N ALA A 172 5.13 21.24 0.68
CA ALA A 172 5.46 20.00 -0.01
C ALA A 172 4.20 19.15 -0.27
N LEU A 173 3.30 19.09 0.72
CA LEU A 173 2.06 18.34 0.61
C LEU A 173 1.09 18.96 -0.41
N GLU A 174 0.95 20.29 -0.40
CA GLU A 174 0.18 21.04 -1.40
C GLU A 174 0.65 20.73 -2.82
N LYS A 175 1.96 20.74 -3.07
CA LYS A 175 2.51 20.36 -4.38
C LYS A 175 2.15 18.92 -4.78
N ILE A 176 2.17 17.98 -3.82
CA ILE A 176 1.81 16.57 -4.06
C ILE A 176 0.33 16.48 -4.43
N VAL A 177 -0.56 17.10 -3.64
CA VAL A 177 -2.01 17.12 -3.87
C VAL A 177 -2.29 17.75 -5.24
N LEU A 178 -1.85 18.98 -5.49
CA LEU A 178 -2.09 19.69 -6.76
C LEU A 178 -1.61 18.93 -8.00
N LYS A 179 -0.53 18.14 -7.88
CA LYS A 179 0.05 17.43 -9.00
C LYS A 179 -0.58 16.06 -9.25
N PHE A 180 -0.85 15.30 -8.18
CA PHE A 180 -1.28 13.90 -8.30
C PHE A 180 -2.78 13.70 -8.02
N TYR A 181 -3.49 14.70 -7.51
CA TYR A 181 -4.93 14.64 -7.17
C TYR A 181 -5.84 15.34 -8.17
N LYS A 182 -5.32 15.84 -9.30
CA LYS A 182 -6.13 16.62 -10.26
C LYS A 182 -7.45 15.96 -10.67
N GLY A 183 -7.51 14.62 -10.74
CA GLY A 183 -8.73 13.87 -11.06
C GLY A 183 -9.54 13.35 -9.86
N TYR A 184 -9.03 13.41 -8.63
CA TYR A 184 -9.77 13.06 -7.42
C TYR A 184 -10.87 14.10 -7.12
N PHE A 185 -10.69 15.33 -7.62
CA PHE A 185 -11.67 16.43 -7.54
C PHE A 185 -12.68 16.42 -8.70
N ASN A 186 -12.97 15.28 -9.32
CA ASN A 186 -14.05 15.23 -10.32
C ASN A 186 -15.41 15.45 -9.65
N GLU A 187 -16.34 16.01 -10.44
CA GLU A 187 -17.62 16.66 -10.08
C GLU A 187 -18.42 16.04 -8.91
N LYS A 188 -18.37 14.73 -8.72
CA LYS A 188 -19.13 14.02 -7.67
C LYS A 188 -18.62 14.29 -6.25
N MET A 189 -17.33 14.56 -6.05
CA MET A 189 -16.76 14.95 -4.74
C MET A 189 -16.60 16.48 -4.59
N GLN A 190 -16.77 17.26 -5.66
CA GLN A 190 -16.78 18.74 -5.56
C GLN A 190 -17.99 19.29 -4.80
N HIS A 191 -19.04 18.49 -4.62
CA HIS A 191 -20.20 18.87 -3.82
C HIS A 191 -19.90 18.83 -2.31
N ASP A 192 -19.03 17.91 -1.88
CA ASP A 192 -18.68 17.71 -0.47
C ASP A 192 -17.36 18.43 -0.08
N MET A 193 -16.51 18.73 -1.06
CA MET A 193 -15.25 19.44 -0.88
C MET A 193 -15.45 20.90 -1.29
N GLY A 194 -15.12 21.86 -0.42
CA GLY A 194 -15.22 23.28 -0.74
C GLY A 194 -14.70 23.62 -2.14
N LYS A 195 -15.36 24.57 -2.82
CA LYS A 195 -15.08 24.90 -4.24
C LYS A 195 -13.63 25.33 -4.49
N ASP A 196 -12.92 25.71 -3.42
CA ASP A 196 -11.63 26.36 -3.45
C ASP A 196 -10.46 25.39 -3.22
N THR A 197 -9.28 25.76 -3.73
CA THR A 197 -8.05 24.94 -3.66
C THR A 197 -7.64 24.61 -2.23
N ASP A 198 -7.88 25.52 -1.29
CA ASP A 198 -7.50 25.34 0.12
C ASP A 198 -8.38 24.28 0.82
N GLY A 199 -9.69 24.28 0.59
CA GLY A 199 -10.59 23.27 1.15
C GLY A 199 -10.32 21.86 0.60
N ARG A 200 -9.85 21.78 -0.65
CA ARG A 200 -9.40 20.52 -1.28
C ARG A 200 -8.13 19.96 -0.64
N ILE A 201 -7.19 20.83 -0.28
CA ILE A 201 -5.96 20.47 0.42
C ILE A 201 -6.29 19.98 1.83
N GLU A 202 -7.16 20.69 2.54
CA GLU A 202 -7.59 20.35 3.90
C GLU A 202 -8.29 18.99 3.96
N TYR A 203 -9.24 18.75 3.07
CA TYR A 203 -9.89 17.44 2.96
C TYR A 203 -8.90 16.31 2.65
N ALA A 204 -7.97 16.51 1.70
CA ALA A 204 -6.94 15.51 1.41
C ALA A 204 -5.98 15.28 2.59
N MET A 205 -5.79 16.29 3.45
CA MET A 205 -5.02 16.17 4.69
C MET A 205 -5.75 15.35 5.77
N ASP A 206 -7.08 15.39 5.78
CA ASP A 206 -7.92 14.75 6.80
C ASP A 206 -8.31 13.31 6.42
N PHE A 207 -8.72 13.08 5.17
CA PHE A 207 -9.15 11.77 4.68
C PHE A 207 -7.98 10.91 4.18
N GLY A 208 -6.81 11.52 3.97
CA GLY A 208 -5.62 10.85 3.49
C GLY A 208 -5.46 10.89 1.98
N ILE A 209 -4.24 10.57 1.56
CA ILE A 209 -3.78 10.62 0.18
C ILE A 209 -3.77 9.17 -0.36
N PRO A 210 -4.76 8.74 -1.19
CA PRO A 210 -4.69 7.52 -1.99
C PRO A 210 -3.33 7.27 -2.66
N MET A 211 -2.83 6.07 -2.41
CA MET A 211 -1.64 5.49 -3.01
C MET A 211 -1.93 4.06 -3.44
N LYS A 212 -1.29 3.60 -4.53
CA LYS A 212 -1.44 2.25 -5.05
C LYS A 212 -0.11 1.55 -5.26
N PHE A 213 -0.10 0.25 -4.97
CA PHE A 213 0.98 -0.67 -5.29
C PHE A 213 0.57 -1.53 -6.47
N VAL A 214 1.14 -1.25 -7.64
CA VAL A 214 0.89 -2.04 -8.85
C VAL A 214 1.86 -3.21 -8.90
N PHE A 215 1.32 -4.43 -9.00
CA PHE A 215 2.17 -5.62 -9.17
C PHE A 215 2.91 -5.54 -10.50
N LYS A 216 4.25 -5.59 -10.44
CA LYS A 216 5.08 -5.62 -11.65
C LYS A 216 4.69 -6.83 -12.49
N THR A 217 4.21 -6.58 -13.71
CA THR A 217 4.02 -7.64 -14.69
C THR A 217 5.39 -8.27 -14.97
N THR A 218 5.51 -9.56 -14.64
CA THR A 218 6.63 -10.37 -15.10
C THR A 218 6.40 -10.64 -16.58
N SER A 219 6.75 -9.68 -17.43
CA SER A 219 6.70 -9.90 -18.88
C SER A 219 7.58 -11.11 -19.20
N ILE A 220 6.99 -12.08 -19.90
CA ILE A 220 7.71 -13.25 -20.40
C ILE A 220 8.79 -12.79 -21.39
N CYS A 221 8.63 -11.62 -22.01
CA CYS A 221 9.62 -11.00 -22.88
C CYS A 221 10.86 -10.37 -22.19
N LYS A 222 11.11 -10.66 -20.91
CA LYS A 222 12.28 -10.15 -20.17
C LYS A 222 13.53 -11.03 -20.33
N GLY A 223 13.97 -11.33 -21.54
CA GLY A 223 15.33 -11.83 -21.85
C GLY A 223 15.82 -13.10 -21.13
N LYS A 224 14.98 -13.74 -20.30
CA LYS A 224 15.33 -14.96 -19.57
C LYS A 224 15.33 -16.11 -20.54
N SER A 225 16.29 -17.03 -20.34
CA SER A 225 16.34 -18.28 -21.10
C SER A 225 15.00 -19.01 -20.97
N ILE A 226 14.41 -19.40 -22.09
CA ILE A 226 13.14 -20.13 -22.09
C ILE A 226 13.45 -21.56 -22.48
N LYS A 227 13.03 -22.52 -21.63
CA LYS A 227 13.08 -23.95 -21.99
C LYS A 227 12.09 -24.30 -23.10
N ASN A 228 10.99 -23.55 -23.24
CA ASN A 228 9.94 -23.83 -24.21
C ASN A 228 9.59 -22.58 -25.05
N PRO A 229 10.13 -22.44 -26.28
CA PRO A 229 9.95 -21.27 -27.14
C PRO A 229 8.49 -20.99 -27.53
N ASN A 230 7.64 -22.01 -27.57
CA ASN A 230 6.24 -21.89 -27.94
C ASN A 230 5.43 -21.03 -26.95
N ARG A 231 5.84 -20.99 -25.67
CA ARG A 231 5.20 -20.13 -24.66
C ARG A 231 5.41 -18.65 -24.97
N CYS A 232 6.50 -18.29 -25.65
CA CYS A 232 6.79 -16.92 -26.06
C CYS A 232 5.89 -16.43 -27.19
N ARG A 233 5.69 -17.29 -28.20
CA ARG A 233 4.94 -16.99 -29.43
C ARG A 233 3.46 -16.73 -29.17
N LYS A 234 2.92 -17.21 -28.04
CA LYS A 234 1.54 -16.92 -27.60
C LYS A 234 1.30 -15.45 -27.24
N TYR A 235 2.36 -14.67 -26.96
CA TYR A 235 2.23 -13.27 -26.57
C TYR A 235 2.54 -12.36 -27.78
N LYS A 236 1.52 -11.66 -28.28
CA LYS A 236 1.63 -10.75 -29.45
C LYS A 236 2.71 -9.67 -29.29
N THR A 237 3.07 -9.31 -28.06
CA THR A 237 4.09 -8.29 -27.74
C THR A 237 5.50 -8.86 -27.59
N CYS A 238 5.68 -10.18 -27.67
CA CYS A 238 6.96 -10.87 -27.51
C CYS A 238 7.40 -11.55 -28.81
N LYS A 239 8.71 -11.59 -29.06
CA LYS A 239 9.34 -12.45 -30.06
C LYS A 239 10.36 -13.38 -29.41
N VAL A 240 10.53 -14.54 -30.01
CA VAL A 240 11.64 -15.46 -29.69
C VAL A 240 12.89 -14.95 -30.38
N VAL A 241 14.00 -14.87 -29.64
CA VAL A 241 15.32 -14.57 -30.18
C VAL A 241 16.23 -15.77 -29.91
N HIS A 242 16.83 -16.28 -30.97
CA HIS A 242 17.83 -17.34 -30.89
C HIS A 242 19.22 -16.69 -30.77
N GLY A 243 19.83 -16.79 -29.59
CA GLY A 243 21.21 -16.37 -29.36
C GLY A 243 22.16 -17.57 -29.47
N LYS A 244 23.46 -17.31 -29.68
CA LYS A 244 24.50 -18.35 -29.84
C LYS A 244 24.52 -19.42 -28.73
N LYS A 245 24.15 -19.07 -27.50
CA LYS A 245 24.17 -19.99 -26.33
C LYS A 245 22.78 -20.37 -25.80
N ARG A 246 21.73 -19.64 -26.17
CA ARG A 246 20.38 -19.83 -25.62
C ARG A 246 19.31 -19.11 -26.42
N THR A 247 18.10 -19.66 -26.34
CA THR A 247 16.89 -19.02 -26.85
C THR A 247 16.21 -18.23 -25.73
N TYR A 248 15.81 -16.99 -26.00
CA TYR A 248 15.16 -16.13 -25.02
C TYR A 248 14.01 -15.31 -25.62
N CYS A 249 13.06 -14.88 -24.78
CA CYS A 249 11.97 -14.02 -25.21
C CYS A 249 12.38 -12.55 -25.10
N ARG A 250 12.03 -11.74 -26.09
CA ARG A 250 12.24 -10.28 -26.08
C ARG A 250 10.99 -9.55 -26.51
N THR A 251 10.75 -8.35 -25.98
CA THR A 251 9.67 -7.49 -26.46
C THR A 251 9.91 -7.13 -27.93
N ILE A 252 8.86 -7.13 -28.73
CA ILE A 252 8.89 -6.57 -30.09
C ILE A 252 9.04 -5.06 -29.91
N LYS A 253 10.21 -4.50 -30.24
CA LYS A 253 10.36 -3.05 -30.33
C LYS A 253 9.63 -2.62 -31.62
N ASN A 254 8.66 -1.72 -31.52
CA ASN A 254 8.13 -1.02 -32.69
C ASN A 254 9.29 -0.22 -33.29
N THR A 255 9.89 -0.72 -34.37
CA THR A 255 10.75 0.06 -35.23
C THR A 255 9.85 0.94 -36.09
N ILE A 256 9.34 2.03 -35.53
CA ILE A 256 9.03 3.19 -36.37
C ILE A 256 10.39 3.80 -36.65
N LYS A 257 11.01 3.38 -37.76
CA LYS A 257 12.06 4.17 -38.37
C LYS A 257 11.36 5.42 -38.91
N LYS A 258 11.71 6.58 -38.36
CA LYS A 258 11.56 7.84 -39.08
C LYS A 258 12.51 7.83 -40.27
#